data_AF-A0AAD9W4L3-F1
#
_entry.id   AF-A0AAD9W4L3-F1
#
_cell.length_a   1.000
_cell.length_b   1.000
_cell.length_c   1.000
_cell.angle_alpha   90.00
_cell.angle_beta   90.00
_cell.angle_gamma   90.00
#
_symmetry.space_group_name_H-M   'P 1'
#
loop_
_entity.id
_entity.type
_entity.pdbx_description
1 polymer ?
#
loop_
_entity_poly.entity_id
_entity_poly.type
_entity_poly.pdbx_seq_one_letter_code
_entity_poly.pdbx_strand_id
1 'polypeptide(L)'
;MFPSVMKLIQDASSSTQIFNPFTLIGLLANYNKFEFQNPYQLRLNDFVNEDTIQKVIRSVGYTCQGLRDQFVDVQEDLPEAWTLTNTLTMIGLGAIAPGAKTDKKPAYDAETAKQMFVELPGNEAAVLLATYDFAHANKLFCFNLVTLAPEKGDEQPFASYVSLTSYLLTHAHLSTRATLYSHLNLMVFRLLIEDPVLCKRMCSEGNKVPVRLCRQRQPYLPLVRGERTVAMAVIDTMIDGINHNLKRRLDVNLYTLCVGILLRIISYMSRSRTRLSYHWSELFRSLLSLIKFLTTYAADLRDLSHIDVLLDHVVNLLALGLSAGEAFLPTPAAYDDLFYKVVEAGDVLVKFRDTYGLANRPTNSIETLISVSAHYKSLLVDGGAKGGKGSKAGAGGVLTSLQVAEVIKQGYETLSIQAKEGLDSWERYREADERTLLKKVARFAVGDVRTMVAG
;
A
#
# COMPACT_ATOMS: atom_id res chain seq x y z
N MET A 1 -13.86 25.91 22.44
CA MET A 1 -12.51 25.30 22.38
C MET A 1 -12.02 25.12 20.95
N PHE A 2 -12.73 24.42 20.05
CA PHE A 2 -12.27 24.22 18.66
C PHE A 2 -11.76 25.48 17.93
N PRO A 3 -12.48 26.63 17.92
CA PRO A 3 -11.98 27.84 17.25
C PRO A 3 -10.67 28.37 17.85
N SER A 4 -10.50 28.24 19.18
CA SER A 4 -9.29 28.66 19.88
C SER A 4 -8.10 27.78 19.52
N VAL A 5 -8.29 26.46 19.42
CA VAL A 5 -7.23 25.53 19.02
C VAL A 5 -6.84 25.75 17.56
N MET A 6 -7.82 25.95 16.67
CA MET A 6 -7.55 26.28 15.27
C MET A 6 -6.83 27.63 15.12
N LYS A 7 -7.17 28.63 15.94
CA LYS A 7 -6.44 29.89 15.98
C LYS A 7 -4.98 29.67 16.41
N LEU A 8 -4.73 28.81 17.40
CA LEU A 8 -3.36 28.47 17.82
C LEU A 8 -2.56 27.82 16.69
N ILE A 9 -3.19 26.95 15.89
CA ILE A 9 -2.57 26.39 14.67
C ILE A 9 -2.30 27.47 13.63
N GLN A 10 -3.25 28.38 13.43
CA GLN A 10 -3.14 29.48 12.47
C GLN A 10 -1.99 30.42 12.85
N ASP A 11 -1.85 30.74 14.13
CA ASP A 11 -0.83 31.66 14.67
C ASP A 11 0.54 30.98 14.84
N ALA A 12 0.65 29.66 14.67
CA ALA A 12 1.90 28.91 14.81
C ALA A 12 2.93 29.32 13.74
N SER A 13 4.18 29.46 14.18
CA SER A 13 5.31 29.85 13.33
C SER A 13 6.13 28.67 12.79
N SER A 14 5.87 27.46 13.27
CA SER A 14 6.58 26.24 12.85
C SER A 14 5.69 25.00 12.91
N SER A 15 6.03 24.01 12.08
CA SER A 15 5.35 22.70 12.01
C SER A 15 5.32 21.95 13.34
N THR A 16 6.33 22.11 14.18
CA THR A 16 6.43 21.45 15.50
C THR A 16 5.41 22.00 16.50
N GLN A 17 5.11 23.30 16.46
CA GLN A 17 4.10 23.91 17.33
C GLN A 17 2.66 23.46 17.01
N ILE A 18 2.42 23.01 15.78
CA ILE A 18 1.11 22.57 15.29
C ILE A 18 0.77 21.14 15.74
N PHE A 19 1.79 20.31 16.01
CA PHE A 19 1.61 18.90 16.36
C PHE A 19 0.66 18.70 17.55
N ASN A 20 0.94 19.38 18.67
CA ASN A 20 0.15 19.27 19.91
C ASN A 20 -1.32 19.70 19.74
N PRO A 21 -1.63 20.93 19.25
CA PRO A 21 -3.02 21.36 19.08
C PRO A 21 -3.78 20.51 18.06
N PHE A 22 -3.13 20.05 16.98
CA PHE A 22 -3.79 19.19 16.00
C PHE A 22 -4.10 17.80 16.57
N THR A 23 -3.15 17.19 17.28
CA THR A 23 -3.35 15.91 17.96
C THR A 23 -4.47 16.00 19.00
N LEU A 24 -4.52 17.10 19.77
CA LEU A 24 -5.62 17.35 20.72
C LEU A 24 -6.99 17.38 20.02
N ILE A 25 -7.10 18.01 18.85
CA ILE A 25 -8.35 18.00 18.07
C ILE A 25 -8.76 16.58 17.70
N GLY A 26 -7.82 15.74 17.26
CA GLY A 26 -8.09 14.33 16.96
C GLY A 26 -8.59 13.56 18.18
N LEU A 27 -7.96 13.73 19.34
CA LEU A 27 -8.41 13.10 20.59
C LEU A 27 -9.83 13.55 20.97
N LEU A 28 -10.12 14.85 20.87
CA LEU A 28 -11.44 15.40 21.16
C LEU A 28 -12.50 14.92 20.16
N ALA A 29 -12.14 14.75 18.89
CA ALA A 29 -13.02 14.20 17.85
C ALA A 29 -13.32 12.70 18.06
N ASN A 30 -12.45 11.97 18.75
CA ASN A 30 -12.66 10.56 19.09
C ASN A 30 -13.34 10.32 20.43
N TYR A 31 -13.46 11.35 21.28
CA TYR A 31 -14.14 11.23 22.57
C TYR A 31 -15.61 10.84 22.35
N ASN A 32 -15.98 9.63 22.78
CA ASN A 32 -17.32 9.04 22.62
C ASN A 32 -17.88 9.12 21.19
N LYS A 33 -17.00 9.11 20.18
CA LYS A 33 -17.32 9.25 18.74
C LYS A 33 -18.45 8.36 18.25
N PHE A 34 -18.57 7.15 18.80
CA PHE A 34 -19.58 6.17 18.38
C PHE A 34 -20.79 6.07 19.33
N GLU A 35 -20.87 6.93 20.33
CA GLU A 35 -21.95 6.89 21.33
C GLU A 35 -22.90 8.08 21.18
N PHE A 36 -22.42 9.23 20.70
CA PHE A 36 -23.25 10.41 20.40
C PHE A 36 -22.61 11.30 19.33
N GLN A 37 -23.37 12.29 18.85
CA GLN A 37 -22.89 13.26 17.87
C GLN A 37 -21.79 14.15 18.48
N ASN A 38 -20.55 13.92 18.08
CA ASN A 38 -19.42 14.69 18.59
C ASN A 38 -19.30 16.04 17.85
N PRO A 39 -19.35 17.19 18.55
CA PRO A 39 -19.30 18.51 17.91
C PRO A 39 -17.97 18.79 17.20
N TYR A 40 -16.86 18.17 17.63
CA TYR A 40 -15.58 18.33 16.95
C TYR A 40 -15.61 17.67 15.56
N GLN A 41 -16.26 16.52 15.39
CA GLN A 41 -16.41 15.88 14.08
C GLN A 41 -17.18 16.77 13.10
N LEU A 42 -18.26 17.42 13.54
CA LEU A 42 -19.01 18.38 12.73
C LEU A 42 -18.11 19.55 12.31
N ARG A 43 -17.30 20.05 13.24
CA ARG A 43 -16.37 21.15 12.96
C ARG A 43 -15.24 20.75 12.02
N LEU A 44 -14.77 19.50 12.03
CA LEU A 44 -13.81 18.99 11.06
C LEU A 44 -14.41 19.01 9.64
N ASN A 45 -15.65 18.54 9.50
CA ASN A 45 -16.37 18.51 8.23
C ASN A 45 -16.57 19.93 7.64
N ASP A 46 -16.96 20.89 8.47
CA ASP A 46 -17.28 22.25 8.03
C ASP A 46 -16.06 23.20 7.98
N PHE A 47 -14.85 22.70 8.26
CA PHE A 47 -13.64 23.54 8.27
C PHE A 47 -13.16 23.86 6.86
N VAL A 48 -13.06 25.15 6.52
CA VAL A 48 -12.75 25.62 5.16
C VAL A 48 -11.53 26.56 5.07
N ASN A 49 -10.83 26.81 6.18
CA ASN A 49 -9.62 27.65 6.15
C ASN A 49 -8.45 26.87 5.54
N GLU A 50 -8.21 27.08 4.25
CA GLU A 50 -7.21 26.36 3.47
C GLU A 50 -5.77 26.60 3.95
N ASP A 51 -5.41 27.83 4.33
CA ASP A 51 -4.07 28.12 4.88
C ASP A 51 -3.78 27.30 6.14
N THR A 52 -4.76 27.24 7.05
CA THR A 52 -4.64 26.43 8.27
C THR A 52 -4.58 24.94 7.95
N ILE A 53 -5.37 24.45 6.98
CA ILE A 53 -5.30 23.07 6.49
C ILE A 53 -3.90 22.74 5.96
N GLN A 54 -3.32 23.61 5.13
CA GLN A 54 -1.99 23.41 4.57
C GLN A 54 -0.92 23.39 5.66
N LYS A 55 -1.00 24.30 6.65
CA LYS A 55 -0.11 24.28 7.84
C LYS A 55 -0.20 22.96 8.61
N VAL A 56 -1.41 22.45 8.84
CA VAL A 56 -1.64 21.13 9.46
C VAL A 56 -1.00 20.02 8.64
N ILE A 57 -1.22 20.00 7.32
CA ILE A 57 -0.68 18.96 6.44
C ILE A 57 0.85 18.98 6.47
N ARG A 58 1.49 20.17 6.46
CA ARG A 58 2.95 20.29 6.62
C ARG A 58 3.44 19.73 7.95
N SER A 59 2.72 20.03 9.04
CA SER A 59 3.02 19.45 10.36
C SER A 59 2.90 17.93 10.38
N VAL A 60 1.87 17.37 9.75
CA VAL A 60 1.71 15.92 9.58
C VAL A 60 2.88 15.34 8.77
N GLY A 61 3.22 15.94 7.63
CA GLY A 61 4.34 15.51 6.78
C GLY A 61 5.67 15.49 7.53
N TYR A 62 5.99 16.59 8.22
CA TYR A 62 7.17 16.72 9.07
C TYR A 62 7.22 15.66 10.18
N THR A 63 6.07 15.41 10.84
CA THR A 63 5.97 14.37 11.87
C THR A 63 6.16 12.97 11.29
N CYS A 64 5.57 12.69 10.12
CA CYS A 64 5.75 11.42 9.42
C CYS A 64 7.21 11.19 9.01
N GLN A 65 7.90 12.25 8.60
CA GLN A 65 9.34 12.21 8.30
C GLN A 65 10.13 11.82 9.55
N GLY A 66 9.93 12.51 10.68
CA GLY A 66 10.61 12.20 11.94
C GLY A 66 10.32 10.77 12.44
N LEU A 67 9.07 10.31 12.37
CA LEU A 67 8.70 8.95 12.73
C LEU A 67 9.37 7.89 11.84
N ARG A 68 9.49 8.17 10.54
CA ARG A 68 10.22 7.29 9.62
C ARG A 68 11.71 7.27 9.96
N ASP A 69 12.29 8.43 10.23
CA ASP A 69 13.72 8.56 10.49
C ASP A 69 14.12 7.77 11.76
N GLN A 70 13.22 7.59 12.74
CA GLN A 70 13.40 6.65 13.85
C GLN A 70 13.64 5.20 13.37
N PHE A 71 12.93 4.72 12.35
CA PHE A 71 13.19 3.40 11.77
C PHE A 71 14.53 3.37 11.04
N VAL A 72 14.86 4.42 10.28
CA VAL A 72 16.12 4.54 9.52
C VAL A 72 17.33 4.62 10.45
N ASP A 73 17.17 5.18 11.66
CA ASP A 73 18.20 5.22 12.69
C ASP A 73 18.50 3.85 13.29
N VAL A 74 17.51 2.95 13.34
CA VAL A 74 17.74 1.53 13.68
C VAL A 74 18.48 0.82 12.53
N GLN A 75 18.08 1.04 11.28
CA GLN A 75 18.69 0.38 10.14
C GLN A 75 18.62 1.26 8.88
N GLU A 76 19.78 1.73 8.41
CA GLU A 76 19.87 2.43 7.13
C GLU A 76 19.56 1.46 5.97
N ASP A 77 18.62 1.84 5.13
CA ASP A 77 18.08 1.00 4.05
C ASP A 77 18.32 1.55 2.64
N LEU A 78 19.08 2.64 2.52
CA LEU A 78 19.70 3.06 1.26
C LEU A 78 21.14 2.54 1.16
N PRO A 79 21.58 2.07 -0.02
CA PRO A 79 22.98 1.71 -0.26
C PRO A 79 23.99 2.81 0.09
N GLU A 80 25.16 2.40 0.63
CA GLU A 80 26.22 3.28 1.16
C GLU A 80 26.69 4.37 0.17
N ALA A 81 26.64 4.11 -1.14
CA ALA A 81 27.02 5.10 -2.15
C ALA A 81 26.06 6.31 -2.24
N TRP A 82 24.84 6.21 -1.68
CA TRP A 82 23.81 7.25 -1.74
C TRP A 82 23.56 7.99 -0.43
N THR A 83 23.95 7.41 0.71
CA THR A 83 23.91 8.13 1.99
C THR A 83 24.76 9.41 1.91
N LEU A 84 25.90 9.36 1.19
CA LEU A 84 26.77 10.52 0.96
C LEU A 84 26.08 11.64 0.16
N THR A 85 25.29 11.30 -0.87
CA THR A 85 24.62 12.31 -1.71
C THR A 85 23.44 12.95 -1.02
N ASN A 86 22.63 12.18 -0.27
CA ASN A 86 21.52 12.72 0.52
C ASN A 86 21.99 13.54 1.72
N THR A 87 23.10 13.17 2.35
CA THR A 87 23.73 14.01 3.40
C THR A 87 24.20 15.35 2.82
N LEU A 88 24.65 15.38 1.56
CA LEU A 88 25.07 16.61 0.88
C LEU A 88 23.90 17.48 0.38
N THR A 89 22.75 16.91 0.02
CA THR A 89 21.56 17.67 -0.40
C THR A 89 20.68 18.12 0.78
N MET A 90 20.68 17.39 1.90
CA MET A 90 19.97 17.79 3.12
C MET A 90 20.74 18.84 3.94
N ILE A 91 22.07 18.91 3.78
CA ILE A 91 22.94 19.96 4.31
C ILE A 91 23.18 21.00 3.21
N GLY A 92 22.22 21.90 3.00
CA GLY A 92 22.36 22.98 2.02
C GLY A 92 23.63 23.81 2.23
N LEU A 93 24.53 23.82 1.24
CA LEU A 93 25.42 24.94 0.83
C LEU A 93 25.97 25.88 1.93
N GLY A 94 26.39 25.34 3.08
CA GLY A 94 26.71 26.19 4.23
C GLY A 94 27.63 25.58 5.28
N ALA A 95 28.58 24.72 4.91
CA ALA A 95 29.85 24.50 5.62
C ALA A 95 30.58 23.31 4.98
N ILE A 96 31.43 23.58 3.98
CA ILE A 96 32.49 22.63 3.64
C ILE A 96 33.55 22.81 4.74
N ALA A 97 33.32 22.18 5.89
CA ALA A 97 34.38 21.94 6.86
C ALA A 97 35.17 20.72 6.37
N PRO A 98 36.45 20.85 5.99
CA PRO A 98 37.25 19.72 5.58
C PRO A 98 37.53 18.85 6.82
N GLY A 99 36.86 17.70 6.93
CA GLY A 99 37.25 16.67 7.92
C GLY A 99 36.16 16.04 8.78
N ALA A 100 34.86 16.29 8.57
CA ALA A 100 33.82 15.54 9.28
C ALA A 100 33.77 14.09 8.74
N LYS A 101 34.50 13.19 9.39
CA LYS A 101 34.25 11.74 9.27
C LYS A 101 32.81 11.52 9.70
N THR A 102 31.94 11.11 8.79
CA THR A 102 30.63 10.58 9.16
C THR A 102 30.87 9.38 10.05
N ASP A 103 30.56 9.50 11.34
CA ASP A 103 30.60 8.37 12.26
C ASP A 103 29.71 7.27 11.66
N LYS A 104 30.31 6.09 11.41
CA LYS A 104 29.55 4.94 10.93
C LYS A 104 28.49 4.63 11.99
N LYS A 105 27.21 4.78 11.63
CA LYS A 105 26.10 4.35 12.48
C LYS A 105 26.39 2.93 12.99
N PRO A 106 26.21 2.65 14.29
CA PRO A 106 26.43 1.32 14.83
C PRO A 106 25.53 0.31 14.11
N ALA A 107 26.12 -0.74 13.55
CA ALA A 107 25.36 -1.84 12.99
C ALA A 107 24.89 -2.73 14.15
N TYR A 108 23.60 -2.71 14.44
CA TYR A 108 22.99 -3.58 15.45
C TYR A 108 22.90 -5.02 14.93
N ASP A 109 23.03 -6.00 15.81
CA ASP A 109 22.68 -7.38 15.47
C ASP A 109 21.16 -7.52 15.29
N ALA A 110 20.74 -8.61 14.65
CA ALA A 110 19.33 -8.82 14.27
C ALA A 110 18.36 -8.85 15.46
N GLU A 111 18.76 -9.34 16.63
CA GLU A 111 17.87 -9.41 17.80
C GLU A 111 17.75 -8.04 18.47
N THR A 112 18.87 -7.32 18.61
CA THR A 112 18.85 -5.93 19.11
C THR A 112 18.02 -5.02 18.20
N ALA A 113 18.24 -5.07 16.88
CA ALA A 113 17.47 -4.28 15.92
C ALA A 113 15.97 -4.58 16.01
N LYS A 114 15.60 -5.86 16.13
CA LYS A 114 14.20 -6.28 16.31
C LYS A 114 13.59 -5.73 17.59
N GLN A 115 14.30 -5.73 18.72
CA GLN A 115 13.81 -5.13 19.96
C GLN A 115 13.60 -3.61 19.81
N MET A 116 14.50 -2.92 19.12
CA MET A 116 14.33 -1.50 18.82
C MET A 116 13.12 -1.24 17.92
N PHE A 117 12.89 -2.07 16.88
CA PHE A 117 11.72 -1.94 16.02
C PHE A 117 10.38 -2.23 16.73
N VAL A 118 10.36 -3.08 17.76
CA VAL A 118 9.16 -3.31 18.59
C VAL A 118 8.74 -2.03 19.32
N GLU A 119 9.70 -1.18 19.69
CA GLU A 119 9.46 0.11 20.32
C GLU A 119 9.11 1.23 19.34
N LEU A 120 8.97 0.93 18.04
CA LEU A 120 8.51 1.88 17.02
C LEU A 120 7.07 1.58 16.56
N PRO A 121 6.33 2.60 16.07
CA PRO A 121 6.71 4.01 15.95
C PRO A 121 6.72 4.76 17.29
N GLY A 122 7.41 5.90 17.36
CA GLY A 122 7.38 6.81 18.51
C GLY A 122 5.99 7.38 18.81
N ASN A 123 5.87 8.06 19.96
CA ASN A 123 4.58 8.54 20.48
C ASN A 123 3.93 9.61 19.59
N GLU A 124 4.70 10.28 18.75
CA GLU A 124 4.21 11.24 17.78
C GLU A 124 3.26 10.60 16.74
N ALA A 125 3.24 9.26 16.63
CA ALA A 125 2.28 8.53 15.81
C ALA A 125 0.81 8.82 16.17
N ALA A 126 0.53 9.33 17.37
CA ALA A 126 -0.80 9.79 17.76
C ALA A 126 -1.43 10.80 16.78
N VAL A 127 -0.62 11.57 16.05
CA VAL A 127 -1.10 12.53 15.03
C VAL A 127 -1.89 11.84 13.91
N LEU A 128 -1.59 10.58 13.60
CA LEU A 128 -2.21 9.82 12.52
C LEU A 128 -3.72 9.63 12.75
N LEU A 129 -4.17 9.63 14.00
CA LEU A 129 -5.60 9.60 14.34
C LEU A 129 -6.31 10.87 13.89
N ALA A 130 -5.73 12.04 14.21
CA ALA A 130 -6.27 13.32 13.77
C ALA A 130 -6.25 13.42 12.24
N THR A 131 -5.17 12.94 11.58
CA THR A 131 -5.07 12.89 10.12
C THR A 131 -6.17 12.04 9.50
N TYR A 132 -6.45 10.86 10.07
CA TYR A 132 -7.55 10.01 9.62
C TYR A 132 -8.91 10.68 9.77
N ASP A 133 -9.20 11.28 10.93
CA ASP A 133 -10.50 11.93 11.16
C ASP A 133 -10.73 13.09 10.19
N PHE A 134 -9.69 13.88 9.94
CA PHE A 134 -9.75 14.99 8.99
C PHE A 134 -9.91 14.49 7.55
N ALA A 135 -9.18 13.45 7.16
CA ALA A 135 -9.32 12.84 5.84
C ALA A 135 -10.70 12.20 5.63
N HIS A 136 -11.27 11.59 6.66
CA HIS A 136 -12.61 11.03 6.59
C HIS A 136 -13.68 12.11 6.50
N ALA A 137 -13.54 13.21 7.24
CA ALA A 137 -14.55 14.26 7.34
C ALA A 137 -14.45 15.35 6.25
N ASN A 138 -13.26 15.63 5.71
CA ASN A 138 -13.02 16.87 4.98
C ASN A 138 -12.34 16.66 3.61
N LYS A 139 -13.08 16.91 2.53
CA LYS A 139 -12.57 16.76 1.15
C LYS A 139 -11.51 17.79 0.78
N LEU A 140 -11.58 19.01 1.32
CA LEU A 140 -10.58 20.06 1.07
C LEU A 140 -9.22 19.68 1.67
N PHE A 141 -9.23 19.04 2.84
CA PHE A 141 -8.04 18.44 3.43
C PHE A 141 -7.49 17.30 2.57
N CYS A 142 -8.32 16.36 2.12
CA CYS A 142 -7.87 15.29 1.24
C CYS A 142 -7.26 15.80 -0.07
N PHE A 143 -7.87 16.83 -0.66
CA PHE A 143 -7.32 17.50 -1.84
C PHE A 143 -5.94 18.10 -1.55
N ASN A 144 -5.83 18.94 -0.52
CA ASN A 144 -4.56 19.56 -0.15
C ASN A 144 -3.52 18.51 0.28
N LEU A 145 -3.91 17.43 0.96
CA LEU A 145 -2.98 16.37 1.35
C LEU A 145 -2.30 15.80 0.12
N VAL A 146 -3.06 15.46 -0.93
CA VAL A 146 -2.52 14.88 -2.16
C VAL A 146 -1.75 15.89 -3.02
N THR A 147 -2.13 17.18 -3.02
CA THR A 147 -1.61 18.16 -3.98
C THR A 147 -0.64 19.19 -3.42
N LEU A 148 -0.50 19.30 -2.10
CA LEU A 148 0.37 20.32 -1.49
C LEU A 148 1.82 20.07 -1.90
N ALA A 149 2.45 21.08 -2.48
CA ALA A 149 3.84 21.03 -2.90
C ALA A 149 4.78 21.08 -1.67
N PRO A 150 6.00 20.53 -1.77
CA PRO A 150 7.02 20.70 -0.74
C PRO A 150 7.42 22.18 -0.58
N GLU A 151 7.81 22.57 0.63
CA GLU A 151 8.56 23.81 0.83
C GLU A 151 10.03 23.61 0.45
N LYS A 152 10.78 24.70 0.25
CA LYS A 152 12.16 24.61 -0.25
C LYS A 152 13.04 23.84 0.73
N GLY A 153 13.48 22.66 0.32
CA GLY A 153 14.35 21.79 1.13
C GLY A 153 13.61 20.70 1.89
N ASP A 154 12.28 20.73 1.91
CA ASP A 154 11.44 19.76 2.61
C ASP A 154 10.91 18.68 1.67
N GLU A 155 10.50 17.56 2.26
CA GLU A 155 9.75 16.52 1.55
C GLU A 155 8.29 16.94 1.34
N GLN A 156 7.67 16.42 0.27
CA GLN A 156 6.23 16.61 0.09
C GLN A 156 5.47 15.91 1.24
N PRO A 157 4.51 16.55 1.92
CA PRO A 157 3.85 15.96 3.08
C PRO A 157 3.22 14.58 2.83
N PHE A 158 2.56 14.39 1.69
CA PHE A 158 1.98 13.10 1.35
C PHE A 158 3.03 12.06 0.91
N ALA A 159 4.16 12.48 0.33
CA ALA A 159 5.29 11.59 0.12
C ALA A 159 5.85 11.07 1.45
N SER A 160 6.01 11.94 2.46
CA SER A 160 6.45 11.51 3.80
C SER A 160 5.41 10.62 4.49
N TYR A 161 4.12 10.87 4.28
CA TYR A 161 3.04 10.01 4.77
C TYR A 161 3.08 8.61 4.13
N VAL A 162 3.25 8.54 2.80
CA VAL A 162 3.41 7.27 2.07
C VAL A 162 4.67 6.55 2.53
N SER A 163 5.76 7.30 2.70
CA SER A 163 7.04 6.82 3.21
C SER A 163 6.86 6.15 4.57
N LEU A 164 6.37 6.85 5.59
CA LEU A 164 6.10 6.27 6.91
C LEU A 164 5.21 5.02 6.84
N THR A 165 4.17 5.05 5.99
CA THR A 165 3.27 3.90 5.85
C THR A 165 4.00 2.63 5.40
N SER A 166 5.01 2.74 4.52
CA SER A 166 5.83 1.59 4.12
C SER A 166 6.67 1.00 5.27
N TYR A 167 7.19 1.84 6.16
CA TYR A 167 7.95 1.37 7.35
C TYR A 167 7.01 0.73 8.37
N LEU A 168 5.85 1.36 8.63
CA LEU A 168 4.83 0.79 9.50
C LEU A 168 4.38 -0.58 8.99
N LEU A 169 4.10 -0.73 7.70
CA LEU A 169 3.68 -2.01 7.12
C LEU A 169 4.79 -3.07 7.19
N THR A 170 6.03 -2.72 6.87
CA THR A 170 7.16 -3.68 6.92
C THR A 170 7.32 -4.29 8.32
N HIS A 171 7.08 -3.47 9.36
CA HIS A 171 7.25 -3.83 10.76
C HIS A 171 5.94 -4.07 11.53
N ALA A 172 4.79 -4.04 10.86
CA ALA A 172 3.47 -4.13 11.51
C ALA A 172 3.37 -5.37 12.40
N HIS A 173 3.93 -6.47 11.94
CA HIS A 173 3.94 -7.76 12.60
C HIS A 173 4.73 -7.83 13.93
N LEU A 174 5.47 -6.78 14.31
CA LEU A 174 6.30 -6.73 15.52
C LEU A 174 5.56 -6.19 16.74
N SER A 175 4.63 -5.25 16.56
CA SER A 175 3.89 -4.66 17.68
C SER A 175 2.43 -4.35 17.31
N THR A 176 1.54 -4.46 18.30
CA THR A 176 0.12 -4.07 18.12
C THR A 176 0.00 -2.59 17.76
N ARG A 177 0.90 -1.75 18.28
CA ARG A 177 0.93 -0.31 17.98
C ARG A 177 1.23 -0.07 16.49
N ALA A 178 2.29 -0.68 15.95
CA ALA A 178 2.61 -0.59 14.53
C ALA A 178 1.48 -1.15 13.65
N THR A 179 0.88 -2.28 14.03
CA THR A 179 -0.28 -2.85 13.31
C THR A 179 -1.46 -1.89 13.26
N LEU A 180 -1.83 -1.26 14.39
CA LEU A 180 -2.99 -0.37 14.46
C LEU A 180 -2.77 0.92 13.66
N TYR A 181 -1.59 1.53 13.73
CA TYR A 181 -1.27 2.71 12.91
C TYR A 181 -1.14 2.36 11.42
N SER A 182 -0.70 1.14 11.08
CA SER A 182 -0.73 0.66 9.69
C SER A 182 -2.15 0.62 9.14
N HIS A 183 -3.11 0.05 9.88
CA HIS A 183 -4.51 0.03 9.46
C HIS A 183 -5.08 1.44 9.28
N LEU A 184 -4.75 2.35 10.20
CA LEU A 184 -5.20 3.74 10.13
C LEU A 184 -4.71 4.43 8.85
N ASN A 185 -3.44 4.25 8.50
CA ASN A 185 -2.87 4.81 7.29
C ASN A 185 -3.46 4.18 6.02
N LEU A 186 -3.69 2.86 6.02
CA LEU A 186 -4.37 2.17 4.92
C LEU A 186 -5.81 2.68 4.73
N MET A 187 -6.54 3.00 5.81
CA MET A 187 -7.87 3.59 5.69
C MET A 187 -7.82 4.98 5.04
N VAL A 188 -6.80 5.80 5.35
CA VAL A 188 -6.59 7.08 4.65
C VAL A 188 -6.30 6.85 3.18
N PHE A 189 -5.43 5.91 2.81
CA PHE A 189 -5.22 5.56 1.40
C PHE A 189 -6.50 5.13 0.70
N ARG A 190 -7.31 4.28 1.33
CA ARG A 190 -8.60 3.87 0.79
C ARG A 190 -9.51 5.08 0.54
N LEU A 191 -9.65 5.99 1.50
CA LEU A 191 -10.45 7.21 1.36
C LEU A 191 -9.99 8.08 0.18
N LEU A 192 -8.68 8.28 0.03
CA LEU A 192 -8.11 9.11 -1.04
C LEU A 192 -8.28 8.47 -2.42
N ILE A 193 -8.15 7.15 -2.53
CA ILE A 193 -8.22 6.43 -3.80
C ILE A 193 -9.66 6.20 -4.26
N GLU A 194 -10.61 6.07 -3.33
CA GLU A 194 -12.04 5.98 -3.66
C GLU A 194 -12.57 7.26 -4.32
N ASP A 195 -11.93 8.42 -4.11
CA ASP A 195 -12.23 9.65 -4.83
C ASP A 195 -11.53 9.65 -6.22
N PRO A 196 -12.30 9.64 -7.34
CA PRO A 196 -11.72 9.56 -8.67
C PRO A 196 -10.92 10.82 -9.06
N VAL A 197 -11.20 11.98 -8.47
CA VAL A 197 -10.44 13.22 -8.72
C VAL A 197 -9.07 13.12 -8.07
N LEU A 198 -9.01 12.63 -6.84
CA LEU A 198 -7.74 12.44 -6.13
C LEU A 198 -6.94 11.29 -6.74
N CYS A 199 -7.59 10.17 -7.09
CA CYS A 199 -6.93 9.06 -7.79
C CYS A 199 -6.33 9.50 -9.13
N LYS A 200 -7.04 10.36 -9.89
CA LYS A 200 -6.47 11.00 -11.10
C LYS A 200 -5.21 11.79 -10.80
N ARG A 201 -5.22 12.59 -9.72
CA ARG A 201 -4.05 13.41 -9.32
C ARG A 201 -2.87 12.54 -8.91
N MET A 202 -3.11 11.44 -8.19
CA MET A 202 -2.05 10.50 -7.78
C MET A 202 -1.45 9.73 -8.95
N CYS A 203 -2.22 9.49 -10.02
CA CYS A 203 -1.75 8.82 -11.24
C CYS A 203 -1.14 9.80 -12.27
N SER A 204 -1.17 11.10 -12.02
CA SER A 204 -0.77 12.13 -13.00
C SER A 204 0.74 12.32 -13.06
N GLU A 205 1.28 12.37 -14.29
CA GLU A 205 2.69 12.67 -14.56
C GLU A 205 3.12 14.08 -14.09
N GLY A 206 2.17 15.02 -13.96
CA GLY A 206 2.44 16.37 -13.46
C GLY A 206 2.60 16.47 -11.94
N ASN A 207 2.37 15.38 -11.21
CA ASN A 207 2.45 15.30 -9.74
C ASN A 207 3.48 14.25 -9.30
N LYS A 208 4.55 14.07 -10.07
CA LYS A 208 5.63 13.16 -9.67
C LYS A 208 6.37 13.74 -8.49
N VAL A 209 6.74 12.86 -7.56
CA VAL A 209 7.51 13.22 -6.38
C VAL A 209 8.49 12.10 -6.02
N PRO A 210 9.63 12.43 -5.40
CA PRO A 210 10.49 11.42 -4.81
C PRO A 210 9.81 10.85 -3.56
N VAL A 211 9.81 9.52 -3.42
CA VAL A 211 9.28 8.83 -2.24
C VAL A 211 10.26 7.75 -1.79
N ARG A 212 10.83 7.91 -0.59
CA ARG A 212 11.62 6.88 0.06
C ARG A 212 10.68 5.81 0.61
N LEU A 213 10.80 4.57 0.18
CA LEU A 213 10.06 3.44 0.78
C LEU A 213 11.01 2.59 1.61
N CYS A 214 10.45 1.88 2.59
CA CYS A 214 11.19 0.96 3.44
C CYS A 214 11.84 -0.15 2.62
N ARG A 215 13.13 -0.39 2.89
CA ARG A 215 13.93 -1.47 2.28
C ARG A 215 14.71 -2.22 3.35
N GLN A 216 14.22 -2.25 4.58
CA GLN A 216 14.90 -2.88 5.72
C GLN A 216 14.77 -4.41 5.71
N ARG A 217 13.92 -4.97 4.85
CA ARG A 217 13.63 -6.41 4.78
C ARG A 217 13.44 -6.92 3.36
N GLN A 218 14.00 -8.10 3.07
CA GLN A 218 13.77 -8.83 1.82
C GLN A 218 12.38 -9.49 1.79
N PRO A 219 11.78 -9.72 0.61
CA PRO A 219 12.28 -9.38 -0.73
C PRO A 219 12.20 -7.88 -1.02
N TYR A 220 13.08 -7.37 -1.88
CA TYR A 220 13.11 -5.97 -2.27
C TYR A 220 12.46 -5.73 -3.62
N LEU A 221 11.62 -4.70 -3.72
CA LEU A 221 11.15 -4.18 -5.00
C LEU A 221 12.28 -3.48 -5.77
N PRO A 222 12.14 -3.32 -7.10
CA PRO A 222 13.05 -2.52 -7.91
C PRO A 222 13.27 -1.13 -7.30
N LEU A 223 14.53 -0.74 -7.17
CA LEU A 223 14.86 0.55 -6.60
C LEU A 223 14.53 1.67 -7.59
N VAL A 224 13.64 2.58 -7.19
CA VAL A 224 13.33 3.79 -7.95
C VAL A 224 14.10 4.96 -7.35
N ARG A 225 14.94 5.63 -8.17
CA ARG A 225 15.85 6.71 -7.74
C ARG A 225 15.30 8.12 -7.98
N GLY A 226 14.32 8.26 -8.87
CA GLY A 226 13.79 9.55 -9.30
C GLY A 226 12.34 9.77 -8.89
N GLU A 227 11.78 10.86 -9.37
CA GLU A 227 10.37 11.15 -9.17
C GLU A 227 9.49 10.14 -9.92
N ARG A 228 8.40 9.74 -9.28
CA ARG A 228 7.39 8.87 -9.85
C ARG A 228 6.02 9.34 -9.41
N THR A 229 4.98 8.88 -10.09
CA THR A 229 3.61 9.20 -9.66
C THR A 229 3.38 8.60 -8.27
N VAL A 230 2.61 9.31 -7.45
CA VAL A 230 2.33 8.86 -6.08
C VAL A 230 1.62 7.50 -6.10
N ALA A 231 0.78 7.25 -7.10
CA ALA A 231 0.13 5.95 -7.30
C ALA A 231 1.14 4.79 -7.38
N MET A 232 2.28 4.95 -8.06
CA MET A 232 3.32 3.91 -8.11
C MET A 232 3.93 3.65 -6.72
N ALA A 233 4.14 4.69 -5.91
CA ALA A 233 4.66 4.54 -4.55
C ALA A 233 3.64 3.88 -3.62
N VAL A 234 2.35 4.18 -3.77
CA VAL A 234 1.27 3.52 -3.01
C VAL A 234 1.15 2.06 -3.41
N ILE A 235 1.25 1.72 -4.70
CA ILE A 235 1.25 0.32 -5.17
C ILE A 235 2.41 -0.46 -4.54
N ASP A 236 3.63 0.07 -4.58
CA ASP A 236 4.79 -0.56 -3.91
C ASP A 236 4.55 -0.76 -2.41
N THR A 237 4.00 0.26 -1.74
CA THR A 237 3.68 0.19 -0.32
C THR A 237 2.68 -0.94 -0.01
N MET A 238 1.71 -1.21 -0.90
CA MET A 238 0.79 -2.34 -0.74
C MET A 238 1.48 -3.68 -0.98
N ILE A 239 2.38 -3.76 -1.95
CA ILE A 239 3.16 -4.97 -2.24
C ILE A 239 4.09 -5.31 -1.07
N ASP A 240 4.78 -4.33 -0.50
CA ASP A 240 5.62 -4.52 0.70
C ASP A 240 4.77 -5.00 1.89
N GLY A 241 3.60 -4.39 2.10
CA GLY A 241 2.64 -4.84 3.10
C GLY A 241 2.21 -6.30 2.94
N ILE A 242 1.95 -6.74 1.70
CA ILE A 242 1.60 -8.13 1.37
C ILE A 242 2.79 -9.07 1.63
N ASN A 243 4.00 -8.68 1.22
CA ASN A 243 5.18 -9.54 1.22
C ASN A 243 5.83 -9.73 2.60
N HIS A 244 5.76 -8.74 3.49
CA HIS A 244 6.49 -8.77 4.76
C HIS A 244 5.66 -9.23 5.98
N ASN A 245 4.34 -9.40 5.85
CA ASN A 245 3.46 -9.74 6.98
C ASN A 245 2.89 -11.17 6.97
N LEU A 246 3.38 -12.03 6.06
CA LEU A 246 2.83 -13.39 5.90
C LEU A 246 3.16 -14.25 7.13
N LYS A 247 2.13 -14.61 7.89
CA LYS A 247 2.20 -15.43 9.11
C LYS A 247 1.00 -16.37 9.17
N ARG A 248 1.16 -17.52 9.84
CA ARG A 248 0.08 -18.51 10.03
C ARG A 248 -1.11 -17.96 10.81
N ARG A 249 -0.88 -16.97 11.67
CA ARG A 249 -1.95 -16.10 12.21
C ARG A 249 -1.96 -14.80 11.41
N LEU A 250 -2.70 -14.82 10.31
CA LEU A 250 -2.75 -13.70 9.37
C LEU A 250 -3.64 -12.57 9.92
N ASP A 251 -3.20 -11.33 9.74
CA ASP A 251 -4.08 -10.18 9.89
C ASP A 251 -4.90 -10.01 8.61
N VAL A 252 -6.04 -10.70 8.53
CA VAL A 252 -6.88 -10.73 7.33
C VAL A 252 -7.33 -9.32 6.90
N ASN A 253 -7.59 -8.42 7.85
CA ASN A 253 -8.07 -7.07 7.56
C ASN A 253 -6.98 -6.22 6.91
N LEU A 254 -5.73 -6.31 7.39
CA LEU A 254 -4.59 -5.63 6.79
C LEU A 254 -4.43 -6.02 5.31
N TYR A 255 -4.50 -7.32 5.02
CA TYR A 255 -4.36 -7.86 3.67
C TYR A 255 -5.55 -7.46 2.78
N THR A 256 -6.77 -7.50 3.31
CA THR A 256 -7.97 -7.04 2.60
C THR A 256 -7.87 -5.56 2.24
N LEU A 257 -7.33 -4.72 3.12
CA LEU A 257 -7.07 -3.30 2.82
C LEU A 257 -6.02 -3.15 1.71
N CYS A 258 -4.88 -3.85 1.79
CA CYS A 258 -3.83 -3.78 0.77
C CYS A 258 -4.35 -4.19 -0.62
N VAL A 259 -5.00 -5.36 -0.72
CA VAL A 259 -5.55 -5.86 -1.99
C VAL A 259 -6.71 -4.98 -2.47
N GLY A 260 -7.56 -4.49 -1.57
CA GLY A 260 -8.66 -3.58 -1.88
C GLY A 260 -8.19 -2.22 -2.41
N ILE A 261 -7.07 -1.69 -1.90
CA ILE A 261 -6.42 -0.48 -2.40
C ILE A 261 -5.89 -0.72 -3.82
N LEU A 262 -5.16 -1.82 -4.04
CA LEU A 262 -4.66 -2.19 -5.36
C LEU A 262 -5.80 -2.32 -6.38
N LEU A 263 -6.88 -3.00 -6.00
CA LEU A 263 -8.07 -3.15 -6.84
C LEU A 263 -8.65 -1.80 -7.26
N ARG A 264 -8.77 -0.84 -6.36
CA ARG A 264 -9.34 0.49 -6.65
C ARG A 264 -8.44 1.30 -7.58
N ILE A 265 -7.12 1.33 -7.34
CA ILE A 265 -6.18 2.05 -8.23
C ILE A 265 -6.21 1.42 -9.62
N ILE A 266 -6.14 0.08 -9.73
CA ILE A 266 -6.13 -0.63 -11.01
C ILE A 266 -7.47 -0.47 -11.76
N SER A 267 -8.59 -0.52 -11.04
CA SER A 267 -9.90 -0.24 -11.60
C SER A 267 -10.01 1.18 -12.15
N TYR A 268 -9.48 2.17 -11.41
CA TYR A 268 -9.40 3.54 -11.91
C TYR A 268 -8.58 3.60 -13.20
N MET A 269 -7.35 3.06 -13.19
CA MET A 269 -6.46 3.07 -14.35
C MET A 269 -7.05 2.34 -15.57
N SER A 270 -7.76 1.24 -15.35
CA SER A 270 -8.47 0.51 -16.40
C SER A 270 -9.54 1.39 -17.04
N ARG A 271 -10.42 2.01 -16.24
CA ARG A 271 -11.49 2.90 -16.74
C ARG A 271 -10.95 4.16 -17.42
N SER A 272 -9.88 4.75 -16.88
CA SER A 272 -9.25 5.96 -17.42
C SER A 272 -8.23 5.68 -18.53
N ARG A 273 -7.97 4.40 -18.84
CA ARG A 273 -6.90 3.93 -19.73
C ARG A 273 -5.53 4.54 -19.39
N THR A 274 -5.26 4.71 -18.11
CA THR A 274 -3.99 5.25 -17.61
C THR A 274 -2.96 4.13 -17.55
N ARG A 275 -1.86 4.28 -18.29
CA ARG A 275 -0.79 3.29 -18.37
C ARG A 275 0.46 3.80 -17.67
N LEU A 276 0.76 3.26 -16.50
CA LEU A 276 1.96 3.61 -15.74
C LEU A 276 3.15 2.75 -16.18
N SER A 277 4.30 3.40 -16.39
CA SER A 277 5.58 2.70 -16.60
C SER A 277 6.09 2.14 -15.28
N TYR A 278 5.51 1.02 -14.89
CA TYR A 278 5.66 0.39 -13.58
C TYR A 278 6.12 -1.06 -13.73
N HIS A 279 6.70 -1.61 -12.67
CA HIS A 279 7.21 -2.99 -12.64
C HIS A 279 6.08 -3.99 -12.31
N TRP A 280 5.06 -4.03 -13.19
CA TRP A 280 3.84 -4.84 -13.06
C TRP A 280 4.08 -6.33 -12.76
N SER A 281 5.20 -6.89 -13.24
CA SER A 281 5.59 -8.27 -12.96
C SER A 281 5.67 -8.59 -11.46
N GLU A 282 6.17 -7.65 -10.63
CA GLU A 282 6.29 -7.87 -9.18
C GLU A 282 4.94 -7.82 -8.46
N LEU A 283 4.01 -6.98 -8.93
CA LEU A 283 2.64 -6.94 -8.42
C LEU A 283 2.00 -8.32 -8.58
N PHE A 284 1.96 -8.83 -9.81
CA PHE A 284 1.31 -10.11 -10.09
C PHE A 284 2.02 -11.29 -9.40
N ARG A 285 3.36 -11.25 -9.33
CA ARG A 285 4.14 -12.23 -8.56
C ARG A 285 3.73 -12.22 -7.08
N SER A 286 3.57 -11.05 -6.48
CA SER A 286 3.21 -10.91 -5.06
C SER A 286 1.78 -11.41 -4.79
N LEU A 287 0.83 -11.12 -5.68
CA LEU A 287 -0.55 -11.62 -5.58
C LEU A 287 -0.64 -13.16 -5.72
N LEU A 288 0.09 -13.74 -6.67
CA LEU A 288 0.15 -15.20 -6.84
C LEU A 288 0.88 -15.88 -5.68
N SER A 289 1.91 -15.25 -5.13
CA SER A 289 2.58 -15.70 -3.90
C SER A 289 1.62 -15.71 -2.72
N LEU A 290 0.77 -14.68 -2.58
CA LEU A 290 -0.28 -14.64 -1.57
C LEU A 290 -1.27 -15.79 -1.74
N ILE A 291 -1.76 -16.07 -2.96
CA ILE A 291 -2.62 -17.24 -3.22
C ILE A 291 -1.93 -18.55 -2.82
N LYS A 292 -0.66 -18.72 -3.19
CA LYS A 292 0.13 -19.90 -2.82
C LYS A 292 0.25 -20.05 -1.31
N PHE A 293 0.50 -18.95 -0.58
CA PHE A 293 0.55 -18.94 0.88
C PHE A 293 -0.79 -19.33 1.49
N LEU A 294 -1.89 -18.69 1.08
CA LEU A 294 -3.25 -18.97 1.54
C LEU A 294 -3.64 -20.43 1.30
N THR A 295 -3.23 -21.01 0.17
CA THR A 295 -3.46 -22.43 -0.16
C THR A 295 -2.61 -23.36 0.71
N THR A 296 -1.32 -23.04 0.90
CA THR A 296 -0.36 -23.90 1.60
C THR A 296 -0.67 -24.01 3.09
N TYR A 297 -1.08 -22.91 3.70
CA TYR A 297 -1.38 -22.83 5.14
C TYR A 297 -2.88 -22.82 5.43
N ALA A 298 -3.71 -23.37 4.52
CA ALA A 298 -5.16 -23.31 4.65
C ALA A 298 -5.69 -23.89 5.98
N ALA A 299 -5.03 -24.91 6.54
CA ALA A 299 -5.39 -25.47 7.84
C ALA A 299 -5.34 -24.45 8.98
N ASP A 300 -4.43 -23.48 8.94
CA ASP A 300 -4.29 -22.44 9.95
C ASP A 300 -5.17 -21.21 9.66
N LEU A 301 -5.59 -21.03 8.40
CA LEU A 301 -6.16 -19.76 7.89
C LEU A 301 -7.66 -19.80 7.61
N ARG A 302 -8.21 -20.96 7.26
CA ARG A 302 -9.59 -21.11 6.76
C ARG A 302 -10.69 -20.66 7.73
N ASP A 303 -10.40 -20.68 9.03
CA ASP A 303 -11.37 -20.34 10.08
C ASP A 303 -11.16 -18.92 10.62
N LEU A 304 -10.22 -18.15 10.04
CA LEU A 304 -10.04 -16.74 10.40
C LEU A 304 -11.24 -15.90 9.93
N SER A 305 -11.67 -14.96 10.78
CA SER A 305 -12.77 -14.06 10.46
C SER A 305 -12.49 -13.27 9.18
N HIS A 306 -13.48 -13.17 8.30
CA HIS A 306 -13.43 -12.44 7.03
C HIS A 306 -12.37 -12.93 6.02
N ILE A 307 -11.80 -14.13 6.23
CA ILE A 307 -10.80 -14.68 5.29
C ILE A 307 -11.35 -14.73 3.87
N ASP A 308 -12.63 -15.03 3.75
CA ASP A 308 -13.35 -15.20 2.52
C ASP A 308 -13.42 -13.92 1.67
N VAL A 309 -13.47 -12.76 2.32
CA VAL A 309 -13.36 -11.45 1.67
C VAL A 309 -11.98 -11.29 1.02
N LEU A 310 -10.90 -11.67 1.72
CA LEU A 310 -9.55 -11.62 1.17
C LEU A 310 -9.38 -12.57 -0.04
N LEU A 311 -9.93 -13.79 0.06
CA LEU A 311 -9.90 -14.78 -1.03
C LEU A 311 -10.58 -14.22 -2.28
N ASP A 312 -11.72 -13.56 -2.13
CA ASP A 312 -12.43 -12.95 -3.25
C ASP A 312 -11.65 -11.77 -3.84
N HIS A 313 -11.10 -10.89 -3.00
CA HIS A 313 -10.35 -9.72 -3.46
C HIS A 313 -9.11 -10.09 -4.26
N VAL A 314 -8.31 -11.06 -3.80
CA VAL A 314 -7.06 -11.44 -4.50
C VAL A 314 -7.35 -12.08 -5.86
N VAL A 315 -8.40 -12.90 -5.94
CA VAL A 315 -8.81 -13.54 -7.19
C VAL A 315 -9.39 -12.52 -8.16
N ASN A 316 -10.30 -11.66 -7.69
CA ASN A 316 -10.95 -10.66 -8.53
C ASN A 316 -9.95 -9.64 -9.06
N LEU A 317 -8.90 -9.30 -8.31
CA LEU A 317 -7.82 -8.43 -8.77
C LEU A 317 -7.04 -9.04 -9.95
N LEU A 318 -6.69 -10.33 -9.86
CA LEU A 318 -6.03 -11.04 -10.95
C LEU A 318 -6.97 -11.21 -12.16
N ALA A 319 -8.26 -11.47 -11.92
CA ALA A 319 -9.26 -11.61 -12.98
C ALA A 319 -9.47 -10.28 -13.71
N LEU A 320 -9.51 -9.15 -12.99
CA LEU A 320 -9.52 -7.80 -13.56
C LEU A 320 -8.28 -7.58 -14.43
N GLY A 321 -7.10 -8.01 -13.95
CA GLY A 321 -5.86 -7.95 -14.72
C GLY A 321 -5.93 -8.71 -16.04
N LEU A 322 -6.45 -9.94 -16.04
CA LEU A 322 -6.61 -10.74 -17.28
C LEU A 322 -7.69 -10.21 -18.21
N SER A 323 -8.73 -9.57 -17.66
CA SER A 323 -9.88 -9.13 -18.45
C SER A 323 -9.70 -7.75 -19.06
N ALA A 324 -8.97 -6.87 -18.36
CA ALA A 324 -8.82 -5.46 -18.71
C ALA A 324 -7.35 -4.98 -18.72
N GLY A 325 -6.39 -5.91 -18.70
CA GLY A 325 -4.96 -5.62 -18.65
C GLY A 325 -4.50 -4.69 -19.78
N GLU A 326 -5.03 -4.86 -20.99
CA GLU A 326 -4.72 -4.01 -22.14
C GLU A 326 -5.01 -2.51 -21.91
N ALA A 327 -5.99 -2.19 -21.05
CA ALA A 327 -6.37 -0.81 -20.77
C ALA A 327 -5.33 -0.07 -19.91
N PHE A 328 -4.63 -0.76 -19.00
CA PHE A 328 -3.75 -0.11 -18.01
C PHE A 328 -2.30 -0.60 -18.02
N LEU A 329 -1.99 -1.75 -18.63
CA LEU A 329 -0.62 -2.22 -18.80
C LEU A 329 0.07 -1.44 -19.92
N PRO A 330 1.35 -1.05 -19.74
CA PRO A 330 2.03 -0.13 -20.64
C PRO A 330 2.44 -0.76 -21.97
N THR A 331 2.61 -2.09 -22.02
CA THR A 331 3.10 -2.81 -23.20
C THR A 331 2.42 -4.17 -23.33
N PRO A 332 2.31 -4.72 -24.56
CA PRO A 332 1.87 -6.11 -24.76
C PRO A 332 2.70 -7.12 -23.97
N ALA A 333 4.02 -6.93 -23.90
CA ALA A 333 4.90 -7.81 -23.12
C ALA A 333 4.56 -7.85 -21.62
N ALA A 334 4.10 -6.73 -21.04
CA ALA A 334 3.64 -6.72 -19.65
C ALA A 334 2.32 -7.49 -19.46
N TYR A 335 1.48 -7.53 -20.49
CA TYR A 335 0.24 -8.31 -20.49
C TYR A 335 0.52 -9.80 -20.70
N ASP A 336 1.40 -10.15 -21.64
CA ASP A 336 1.87 -11.52 -21.87
C ASP A 336 2.52 -12.10 -20.60
N ASP A 337 3.29 -11.30 -19.86
CA ASP A 337 3.90 -11.71 -18.59
C ASP A 337 2.85 -12.07 -17.52
N LEU A 338 1.72 -11.36 -17.47
CA LEU A 338 0.59 -11.72 -16.61
C LEU A 338 -0.01 -13.07 -17.01
N PHE A 339 -0.32 -13.27 -18.29
CA PHE A 339 -0.82 -14.56 -18.77
C PHE A 339 0.12 -15.70 -18.44
N TYR A 340 1.41 -15.54 -18.74
CA TYR A 340 2.43 -16.55 -18.45
C TYR A 340 2.41 -16.94 -16.96
N LYS A 341 2.39 -15.96 -16.05
CA LYS A 341 2.35 -16.22 -14.60
C LYS A 341 1.09 -16.94 -14.15
N VAL A 342 -0.08 -16.60 -14.71
CA VAL A 342 -1.34 -17.29 -14.40
C VAL A 342 -1.32 -18.73 -14.92
N VAL A 343 -0.79 -18.95 -16.12
CA VAL A 343 -0.66 -20.29 -16.72
C VAL A 343 0.28 -21.16 -15.87
N GLU A 344 1.44 -20.62 -15.50
CA GLU A 344 2.42 -21.27 -14.62
C GLU A 344 1.81 -21.61 -13.24
N ALA A 345 1.01 -20.70 -12.68
CA ALA A 345 0.33 -20.90 -11.40
C ALA A 345 -0.93 -21.80 -11.49
N GLY A 346 -1.25 -22.37 -12.65
CA GLY A 346 -2.50 -23.09 -12.90
C GLY A 346 -2.86 -24.16 -11.88
N ASP A 347 -1.89 -25.02 -11.51
CA ASP A 347 -2.14 -26.12 -10.56
C ASP A 347 -2.37 -25.58 -9.13
N VAL A 348 -1.71 -24.47 -8.78
CA VAL A 348 -1.93 -23.77 -7.52
C VAL A 348 -3.33 -23.15 -7.49
N LEU A 349 -3.80 -22.56 -8.60
CA LEU A 349 -5.14 -21.97 -8.71
C LEU A 349 -6.25 -23.02 -8.58
N VAL A 350 -6.10 -24.17 -9.24
CA VAL A 350 -7.03 -25.31 -9.10
C VAL A 350 -7.07 -25.79 -7.65
N LYS A 351 -5.90 -26.00 -7.03
CA LYS A 351 -5.84 -26.41 -5.63
C LYS A 351 -6.46 -25.36 -4.70
N PHE A 352 -6.23 -24.08 -4.95
CA PHE A 352 -6.79 -22.98 -4.17
C PHE A 352 -8.32 -22.96 -4.24
N ARG A 353 -8.89 -23.11 -5.44
CA ARG A 353 -10.34 -23.26 -5.65
C ARG A 353 -10.90 -24.39 -4.81
N ASP A 354 -10.30 -25.58 -4.91
CA ASP A 354 -10.83 -26.79 -4.27
C ASP A 354 -10.69 -26.71 -2.74
N THR A 355 -9.59 -26.13 -2.25
CA THR A 355 -9.30 -25.97 -0.82
C THR A 355 -10.32 -25.07 -0.12
N TYR A 356 -10.77 -24.01 -0.78
CA TYR A 356 -11.68 -23.01 -0.21
C TYR A 356 -13.10 -23.04 -0.79
N GLY A 357 -13.40 -23.98 -1.70
CA GLY A 357 -14.71 -24.08 -2.36
C GLY A 357 -15.07 -22.85 -3.19
N LEU A 358 -14.08 -22.20 -3.83
CA LEU A 358 -14.25 -20.87 -4.44
C LEU A 358 -15.21 -20.85 -5.64
N ALA A 359 -15.37 -21.97 -6.36
CA ALA A 359 -16.31 -22.06 -7.48
C ALA A 359 -17.77 -21.86 -7.06
N ASN A 360 -18.11 -22.18 -5.81
CA ASN A 360 -19.46 -22.03 -5.28
C ASN A 360 -19.74 -20.61 -4.77
N ARG A 361 -18.74 -19.70 -4.80
CA ARG A 361 -18.86 -18.35 -4.27
C ARG A 361 -19.32 -17.38 -5.36
N PRO A 362 -20.49 -16.73 -5.20
CA PRO A 362 -21.03 -15.83 -6.22
C PRO A 362 -20.24 -14.52 -6.36
N THR A 363 -19.34 -14.20 -5.45
CA THR A 363 -18.48 -13.01 -5.47
C THR A 363 -17.08 -13.28 -6.02
N ASN A 364 -16.73 -14.56 -6.25
CA ASN A 364 -15.39 -14.97 -6.67
C ASN A 364 -15.32 -15.22 -8.18
N SER A 365 -14.15 -15.01 -8.79
CA SER A 365 -13.92 -15.14 -10.24
C SER A 365 -12.81 -16.14 -10.59
N ILE A 366 -12.60 -17.14 -9.74
CA ILE A 366 -11.52 -18.12 -9.88
C ILE A 366 -11.58 -18.92 -11.19
N GLU A 367 -12.80 -19.19 -11.68
CA GLU A 367 -13.01 -19.91 -12.95
C GLU A 367 -12.49 -19.12 -14.16
N THR A 368 -12.44 -17.78 -14.08
CA THR A 368 -11.77 -16.96 -15.11
C THR A 368 -10.28 -17.27 -15.14
N LEU A 369 -9.61 -17.36 -13.98
CA LEU A 369 -8.18 -17.66 -13.92
C LEU A 369 -7.86 -19.09 -14.38
N ILE A 370 -8.69 -20.06 -13.94
CA ILE A 370 -8.51 -21.48 -14.27
C ILE A 370 -8.79 -21.75 -15.75
N SER A 371 -9.84 -21.15 -16.34
CA SER A 371 -10.16 -21.34 -17.76
C SER A 371 -9.06 -20.80 -18.67
N VAL A 372 -8.49 -19.63 -18.35
CA VAL A 372 -7.33 -19.08 -19.04
C VAL A 372 -6.12 -20.02 -18.93
N SER A 373 -5.81 -20.49 -17.72
CA SER A 373 -4.70 -21.43 -17.51
C SER A 373 -4.89 -22.74 -18.30
N ALA A 374 -6.09 -23.31 -18.27
CA ALA A 374 -6.43 -24.55 -18.97
C ALA A 374 -6.35 -24.40 -20.51
N HIS A 375 -6.87 -23.30 -21.05
CA HIS A 375 -6.83 -23.00 -22.48
C HIS A 375 -5.40 -22.91 -23.01
N TYR A 376 -4.52 -22.20 -22.32
CA TYR A 376 -3.12 -22.11 -22.72
C TYR A 376 -2.37 -23.42 -22.55
N LYS A 377 -2.66 -24.19 -21.50
CA LYS A 377 -2.10 -25.55 -21.34
C LYS A 377 -2.54 -26.48 -22.47
N SER A 378 -3.79 -26.43 -22.95
CA SER A 378 -4.21 -27.23 -24.10
C SER A 378 -3.51 -26.82 -25.38
N LEU A 379 -3.38 -25.51 -25.66
CA LEU A 379 -2.64 -25.02 -26.82
C LEU A 379 -1.16 -25.44 -26.80
N LEU A 380 -0.54 -25.51 -25.63
CA LEU A 380 0.84 -26.01 -25.49
C LEU A 380 0.96 -27.50 -25.83
N VAL A 381 -0.02 -28.31 -25.42
CA VAL A 381 -0.06 -29.75 -25.74
C VAL A 381 -0.33 -29.96 -27.24
N ASP A 382 -1.29 -29.24 -27.80
CA ASP A 382 -1.69 -29.35 -29.21
C ASP A 382 -0.62 -28.78 -30.16
N GLY A 383 0.05 -27.70 -29.75
CA GLY A 383 1.19 -27.10 -30.47
C GLY A 383 2.46 -27.96 -30.39
N GLY A 384 2.69 -28.62 -29.26
CA GLY A 384 3.79 -29.59 -29.08
C GLY A 384 3.62 -30.85 -29.94
N ALA A 385 2.38 -31.27 -30.22
CA ALA A 385 2.08 -32.41 -31.10
C ALA A 385 2.38 -32.14 -32.59
N LYS A 386 2.48 -30.87 -33.02
CA LYS A 386 2.82 -30.50 -34.41
C LYS A 386 4.31 -30.26 -34.63
N GLY A 387 5.14 -30.20 -33.58
CA GLY A 387 6.60 -30.12 -33.67
C GLY A 387 7.23 -31.51 -33.79
N GLY A 388 7.93 -31.77 -34.90
CA GLY A 388 8.45 -33.09 -35.28
C GLY A 388 9.20 -33.86 -34.18
N LYS A 389 9.17 -35.20 -34.32
CA LYS A 389 9.90 -36.23 -33.54
C LYS A 389 11.21 -35.71 -32.94
N GLY A 390 11.17 -35.24 -31.69
CA GLY A 390 12.38 -34.80 -31.00
C GLY A 390 12.16 -34.01 -29.70
N SER A 391 11.03 -33.32 -29.53
CA SER A 391 10.79 -32.55 -28.30
C SER A 391 10.03 -33.38 -27.26
N LYS A 392 10.75 -33.91 -26.25
CA LYS A 392 10.13 -34.44 -25.03
C LYS A 392 9.64 -33.28 -24.17
N ALA A 393 8.53 -32.65 -24.55
CA ALA A 393 7.75 -31.78 -23.66
C ALA A 393 6.73 -32.65 -22.89
N GLY A 394 7.23 -33.55 -22.03
CA GLY A 394 6.39 -34.28 -21.09
C GLY A 394 6.30 -33.49 -19.78
N ALA A 395 5.08 -33.14 -19.37
CA ALA A 395 4.57 -32.86 -18.01
C ALA A 395 5.46 -32.17 -16.92
N GLY A 396 6.60 -31.58 -17.27
CA GLY A 396 7.56 -31.00 -16.33
C GLY A 396 8.80 -30.36 -16.99
N GLY A 397 8.80 -30.17 -18.32
CA GLY A 397 9.88 -29.46 -19.01
C GLY A 397 9.66 -27.94 -18.96
N VAL A 398 10.72 -27.19 -18.66
CA VAL A 398 10.72 -25.72 -18.73
C VAL A 398 10.43 -25.30 -20.17
N LEU A 399 9.27 -24.67 -20.38
CA LEU A 399 8.86 -24.13 -21.67
C LEU A 399 9.82 -23.04 -22.11
N THR A 400 10.26 -23.07 -23.37
CA THR A 400 11.11 -22.00 -23.91
C THR A 400 10.28 -20.75 -24.17
N SER A 401 10.86 -19.56 -23.94
CA SER A 401 10.17 -18.27 -24.10
C SER A 401 9.57 -18.05 -25.49
N LEU A 402 10.18 -18.63 -26.54
CA LEU A 402 9.68 -18.57 -27.92
C LEU A 402 8.41 -19.42 -28.15
N GLN A 403 8.34 -20.62 -27.58
CA GLN A 403 7.16 -21.48 -27.67
C GLN A 403 5.96 -20.88 -26.93
N VAL A 404 6.24 -20.22 -25.80
CA VAL A 404 5.21 -19.50 -25.03
C VAL A 404 4.69 -18.29 -25.81
N ALA A 405 5.56 -17.52 -26.47
CA ALA A 405 5.14 -16.33 -27.22
C ALA A 405 4.19 -16.66 -28.40
N GLU A 406 4.49 -17.70 -29.18
CA GLU A 406 3.64 -18.13 -30.30
C GLU A 406 2.28 -18.64 -29.82
N VAL A 407 2.28 -19.36 -28.70
CA VAL A 407 1.06 -19.90 -28.08
C VAL A 407 0.23 -18.80 -27.42
N ILE A 408 0.87 -17.78 -26.81
CA ILE A 408 0.19 -16.59 -26.30
C ILE A 408 -0.57 -15.87 -27.42
N LYS A 409 0.08 -15.69 -28.58
CA LYS A 409 -0.53 -15.07 -29.75
C LYS A 409 -1.75 -15.86 -30.27
N GLN A 410 -1.63 -17.17 -30.43
CA GLN A 410 -2.75 -18.05 -30.83
C GLN A 410 -3.87 -18.07 -29.78
N GLY A 411 -3.52 -17.98 -28.50
CA GLY A 411 -4.50 -17.89 -27.43
C GLY A 411 -5.30 -16.61 -27.48
N TYR A 412 -4.71 -15.45 -27.78
CA TYR A 412 -5.50 -14.21 -27.91
C TYR A 412 -6.59 -14.30 -29.00
N GLU A 413 -6.34 -15.05 -30.07
CA GLU A 413 -7.31 -15.24 -31.15
C GLU A 413 -8.43 -16.23 -30.79
N THR A 414 -8.20 -17.13 -29.82
CA THR A 414 -9.09 -18.27 -29.52
C THR A 414 -9.69 -18.23 -28.11
N LEU A 415 -9.17 -17.36 -27.24
CA LEU A 415 -9.60 -17.19 -25.85
C LEU A 415 -10.69 -16.12 -25.75
N SER A 416 -11.89 -16.52 -25.35
CA SER A 416 -12.93 -15.60 -24.90
C SER A 416 -12.92 -15.50 -23.38
N ILE A 417 -12.39 -14.40 -22.85
CA ILE A 417 -12.41 -14.14 -21.40
C ILE A 417 -13.80 -13.60 -21.04
N GLN A 418 -14.65 -14.47 -20.51
CA GLN A 418 -15.90 -14.06 -19.89
C GLN A 418 -15.61 -13.50 -18.50
N ALA A 419 -15.31 -12.21 -18.45
CA ALA A 419 -15.13 -11.49 -17.20
C ALA A 419 -16.46 -11.40 -16.46
N LYS A 420 -16.44 -11.69 -15.16
CA LYS A 420 -17.60 -11.47 -14.30
C LYS A 420 -17.91 -9.97 -14.24
N GLU A 421 -19.18 -9.61 -14.36
CA GLU A 421 -19.58 -8.20 -14.20
C GLU A 421 -19.25 -7.69 -12.79
N GLY A 422 -18.82 -6.43 -12.70
CA GLY A 422 -18.55 -5.77 -11.42
C GLY A 422 -17.19 -6.08 -10.78
N LEU A 423 -16.23 -6.66 -11.52
CA LEU A 423 -14.85 -6.86 -11.04
C LEU A 423 -14.16 -5.54 -10.61
N ASP A 424 -14.59 -4.41 -11.14
CA ASP A 424 -14.08 -3.07 -10.86
C ASP A 424 -14.98 -2.28 -9.89
N SER A 425 -15.91 -2.96 -9.22
CA SER A 425 -16.84 -2.41 -8.25
C SER A 425 -16.43 -2.76 -6.81
N TRP A 426 -16.80 -1.90 -5.86
CA TRP A 426 -16.50 -2.09 -4.45
C TRP A 426 -17.51 -1.36 -3.57
N GLU A 427 -17.63 -1.82 -2.33
CA GLU A 427 -18.38 -1.10 -1.31
C GLU A 427 -17.63 0.14 -0.84
N ARG A 428 -18.36 1.25 -0.73
CA ARG A 428 -17.84 2.51 -0.20
C ARG A 428 -17.41 2.33 1.24
N TYR A 429 -16.34 3.02 1.63
CA TYR A 429 -15.90 3.04 3.01
C TYR A 429 -17.02 3.49 3.97
N ARG A 430 -17.19 2.76 5.08
CA ARG A 430 -18.10 3.12 6.17
C ARG A 430 -17.33 3.02 7.49
N GLU A 431 -17.15 4.16 8.14
CA GLU A 431 -16.44 4.24 9.43
C GLU A 431 -17.07 3.36 10.53
N ALA A 432 -18.40 3.14 10.47
CA ALA A 432 -19.11 2.31 11.42
C ALA A 432 -18.63 0.85 11.44
N ASP A 433 -18.22 0.32 10.29
CA ASP A 433 -17.75 -1.06 10.16
C ASP A 433 -16.38 -1.24 10.84
N GLU A 434 -15.62 -0.14 10.97
CA GLU A 434 -14.30 -0.09 11.60
C GLU A 434 -14.34 0.34 13.07
N ARG A 435 -15.53 0.44 13.68
CA ARG A 435 -15.73 0.95 15.07
C ARG A 435 -14.80 0.29 16.08
N THR A 436 -14.66 -1.03 16.04
CA THR A 436 -13.84 -1.77 17.00
C THR A 436 -12.36 -1.44 16.85
N LEU A 437 -11.88 -1.32 15.62
CA LEU A 437 -10.50 -0.98 15.32
C LEU A 437 -10.20 0.47 15.71
N LEU A 438 -11.06 1.42 15.32
CA LEU A 438 -10.90 2.84 15.63
C LEU A 438 -10.93 3.11 17.14
N LYS A 439 -11.77 2.40 17.91
CA LYS A 439 -11.73 2.46 19.38
C LYS A 439 -10.39 1.98 19.95
N LYS A 440 -9.75 0.98 19.37
CA LYS A 440 -8.42 0.51 19.80
C LYS A 440 -7.34 1.53 19.44
N VAL A 441 -7.33 2.04 18.21
CA VAL A 441 -6.41 3.09 17.76
C VAL A 441 -6.50 4.31 18.69
N ALA A 442 -7.71 4.79 18.98
CA ALA A 442 -7.92 5.94 19.86
C ALA A 442 -7.34 5.74 21.27
N ARG A 443 -7.42 4.52 21.83
CA ARG A 443 -6.81 4.21 23.14
C ARG A 443 -5.28 4.26 23.09
N PHE A 444 -4.68 3.74 22.01
CA PHE A 444 -3.23 3.83 21.81
C PHE A 444 -2.78 5.27 21.65
N ALA A 445 -3.45 6.07 20.81
CA ALA A 445 -3.14 7.49 20.65
C ALA A 445 -3.25 8.28 21.98
N VAL A 446 -4.26 7.99 22.81
CA VAL A 446 -4.36 8.56 24.16
C VAL A 446 -3.19 8.14 25.04
N GLY A 447 -2.78 6.87 24.97
CA GLY A 447 -1.60 6.36 25.69
C GLY A 447 -0.32 7.08 25.28
N ASP A 448 -0.08 7.22 23.98
CA ASP A 448 1.08 7.91 23.42
C ASP A 448 1.14 9.37 23.87
N VAL A 449 0.00 10.08 23.82
CA VAL A 449 -0.09 11.48 24.32
C VAL A 449 0.11 11.58 25.82
N ARG A 450 -0.37 10.61 26.61
CA ARG A 450 -0.09 10.58 28.06
C ARG A 450 1.40 10.45 28.34
N THR A 451 2.10 9.60 27.60
CA THR A 451 3.55 9.44 27.74
C THR A 451 4.29 10.74 27.39
N MET A 452 3.88 11.44 26.32
CA MET A 452 4.48 12.72 25.91
C MET A 452 4.23 13.86 26.91
N VAL A 453 3.12 13.86 27.64
CA VAL A 453 2.79 14.90 28.63
C VAL A 453 3.40 14.59 30.02
N ALA A 454 3.70 13.32 30.30
CA ALA A 454 4.28 12.88 31.57
C ALA A 454 5.81 12.98 31.62
N GLY A 455 6.47 12.96 30.45
CA GLY A 455 7.89 13.30 30.31
C GLY A 455 8.07 14.81 30.13
#